data_AF-A0AA85FHW7-F1
#
_entry.id   AF-A0AA85FHW7-F1
#
_cell.length_a   1.000
_cell.length_b   1.000
_cell.length_c   1.000
_cell.angle_alpha   90.00
_cell.angle_beta   90.00
_cell.angle_gamma   90.00
#
_symmetry.space_group_name_H-M   'P 1'
#
loop_
_entity.id
_entity.type
_entity.pdbx_description
1 polymer ?
#
loop_
_entity_poly.entity_id
_entity_poly.type
_entity_poly.pdbx_seq_one_letter_code
_entity_poly.pdbx_strand_id
1 'polypeptide(L)'
;MLACSRFSLENATAEPRVENKLTLCFNPTRTISSIASKISGLNSDNLFHQKDFDASAVDLIQLFLNRLDSPVCFIAHNGLRFDFPLLRAQIMSVKGKDYNLNDSTNAPIICTDTLPLFREFASQLSGVNSDDSGFISTDDQSSTPVPISHSSPIKLPTTTNKHSFHLGDIHERVFGEKHKHAHSAEGDCRAMLRLIQYLGSPAIDWLQSHYINFNSLTPMYSLQTPGTSRICSLFPYQRTKVYSDVSLSDTTSQLDNLQLE
;
A
#
# COMPACT_ATOMS: atom_id res chain seq x y z
N MET A 1 4.38 -4.86 -5.76
CA MET A 1 4.95 -5.61 -4.63
C MET A 1 6.45 -5.66 -4.79
N LEU A 2 7.18 -5.15 -3.80
CA LEU A 2 8.63 -5.26 -3.71
C LEU A 2 8.94 -6.09 -2.46
N ALA A 3 9.62 -7.22 -2.63
CA ALA A 3 9.89 -8.17 -1.57
C ALA A 3 11.40 -8.34 -1.38
N CYS A 4 11.83 -8.25 -0.13
CA CYS A 4 13.18 -8.58 0.31
C CYS A 4 13.10 -9.46 1.56
N SER A 5 14.17 -10.22 1.82
CA SER A 5 14.21 -11.05 3.03
C SER A 5 14.46 -10.20 4.27
N ARG A 6 13.99 -10.67 5.43
CA ARG A 6 14.35 -10.07 6.72
C ARG A 6 15.87 -10.00 6.90
N PHE A 7 16.57 -11.07 6.55
CA PHE A 7 18.03 -11.11 6.61
C PHE A 7 18.66 -9.97 5.80
N SER A 8 18.14 -9.70 4.60
CA SER A 8 18.59 -8.57 3.79
C SER A 8 18.30 -7.23 4.46
N LEU A 9 17.12 -7.06 5.07
CA LEU A 9 16.75 -5.83 5.77
C LEU A 9 17.63 -5.53 7.00
N GLU A 10 17.96 -6.56 7.78
CA GLU A 10 18.75 -6.43 9.01
C GLU A 10 20.24 -6.19 8.74
N ASN A 11 20.78 -6.75 7.65
CA ASN A 11 22.21 -6.73 7.36
C ASN A 11 22.61 -5.71 6.30
N ALA A 12 21.66 -5.08 5.60
CA ALA A 12 21.99 -4.16 4.52
C ALA A 12 22.39 -2.79 5.07
N THR A 13 23.55 -2.31 4.64
CA THR A 13 24.03 -0.93 4.86
C THR A 13 23.54 0.05 3.78
N ALA A 14 22.77 -0.46 2.80
CA ALA A 14 22.23 0.26 1.65
C ALA A 14 20.90 -0.38 1.22
N GLU A 15 20.31 0.08 0.11
CA GLU A 15 19.11 -0.57 -0.45
C GLU A 15 19.38 -2.07 -0.74
N PRO A 16 18.46 -3.00 -0.41
CA PRO A 16 18.72 -4.42 -0.56
C PRO A 16 18.97 -4.79 -2.02
N ARG A 17 20.07 -5.51 -2.29
CA ARG A 17 20.38 -5.94 -3.67
C ARG A 17 19.53 -7.13 -4.14
N VAL A 18 19.17 -8.01 -3.21
CA VAL A 18 18.40 -9.23 -3.49
C VAL A 18 16.93 -8.94 -3.22
N GLU A 19 16.18 -8.70 -4.30
CA GLU A 19 14.77 -8.34 -4.26
C GLU A 19 13.99 -9.12 -5.31
N ASN A 20 12.75 -9.49 -4.98
CA ASN A 20 11.76 -9.98 -5.92
C ASN A 20 10.72 -8.89 -6.15
N LYS A 21 10.29 -8.69 -7.41
CA LYS A 21 9.34 -7.64 -7.77
C LYS A 21 8.21 -8.17 -8.63
N LEU A 22 6.99 -7.77 -8.27
CA LEU A 22 5.78 -7.95 -9.08
C LEU A 22 5.06 -6.60 -9.20
N THR A 23 5.02 -6.05 -10.42
CA THR A 23 4.31 -4.81 -10.74
C THR A 23 3.37 -5.08 -11.91
N LEU A 24 2.08 -4.84 -11.70
CA LEU A 24 1.02 -5.07 -12.69
C LEU A 24 0.20 -3.79 -12.81
N CYS A 25 -0.13 -3.42 -14.05
CA CYS A 25 -1.11 -2.36 -14.32
C CYS A 25 -2.46 -3.02 -14.63
N PHE A 26 -3.54 -2.43 -14.11
CA PHE A 26 -4.89 -2.93 -14.34
C PHE A 26 -5.75 -1.84 -14.96
N ASN A 27 -6.58 -2.19 -15.93
CA ASN A 27 -7.66 -1.31 -16.37
C ASN A 27 -8.86 -1.48 -15.44
N PRO A 28 -9.21 -0.49 -14.61
CA PRO A 28 -10.35 -0.63 -13.71
C PRO A 28 -11.67 -0.69 -14.47
N THR A 29 -12.63 -1.43 -13.92
CA THR A 29 -13.98 -1.54 -14.49
C THR A 29 -14.87 -0.32 -14.19
N ARG A 30 -14.35 0.63 -13.42
CA ARG A 30 -15.02 1.89 -13.05
C ARG A 30 -14.15 3.08 -13.42
N THR A 31 -14.80 4.23 -13.58
CA THR A 31 -14.14 5.50 -13.91
C THR A 31 -13.10 5.88 -12.86
N ILE A 32 -11.90 6.23 -13.33
CA ILE A 32 -10.83 6.77 -12.51
C ILE A 32 -11.16 8.24 -12.21
N SER A 33 -11.11 8.64 -10.94
CA SER A 33 -11.35 10.04 -10.58
C SER A 33 -10.26 10.95 -11.15
N SER A 34 -10.60 12.20 -11.45
CA SER A 34 -9.64 13.17 -11.99
C SER A 34 -8.44 13.39 -11.06
N ILE A 35 -8.66 13.38 -9.75
CA ILE A 35 -7.60 13.49 -8.74
C ILE A 35 -6.68 12.26 -8.78
N ALA A 36 -7.23 11.05 -8.78
CA ALA A 36 -6.44 9.82 -8.84
C ALA A 36 -5.63 9.72 -10.14
N SER A 37 -6.22 10.11 -11.27
CA SER A 37 -5.55 10.17 -12.56
C SER A 37 -4.40 11.18 -12.57
N LYS A 38 -4.62 12.39 -12.02
CA LYS A 38 -3.59 13.42 -11.93
C LYS A 38 -2.40 13.00 -11.07
N ILE A 39 -2.63 12.37 -9.92
CA ILE A 39 -1.54 11.98 -9.01
C ILE A 39 -0.76 10.77 -9.54
N SER A 40 -1.44 9.75 -10.09
CA SER A 40 -0.80 8.51 -10.53
C SER A 40 -0.27 8.56 -11.97
N GLY A 41 -0.77 9.50 -12.78
CA GLY A 41 -0.55 9.51 -14.23
C GLY A 41 -1.31 8.40 -14.97
N LEU A 42 -2.15 7.63 -14.30
CA LEU A 42 -2.92 6.53 -14.91
C LEU A 42 -4.34 6.99 -15.27
N ASN A 43 -4.77 6.67 -16.49
CA ASN A 43 -6.10 7.01 -16.99
C ASN A 43 -6.64 5.91 -17.90
N SER A 44 -7.90 6.01 -18.29
CA SER A 44 -8.55 5.00 -19.13
C SER A 44 -7.85 4.79 -20.48
N ASP A 45 -7.20 5.82 -21.02
CA ASP A 45 -6.54 5.76 -22.32
C ASP A 45 -5.24 4.96 -22.25
N ASN A 46 -4.36 5.27 -21.29
CA ASN A 46 -3.09 4.55 -21.15
C ASN A 46 -3.22 3.16 -20.51
N LEU A 47 -4.35 2.89 -19.85
CA LEU A 47 -4.70 1.57 -19.34
C LEU A 47 -5.54 0.75 -20.31
N PHE A 48 -5.96 1.29 -21.46
CA PHE A 48 -6.91 0.63 -22.36
C PHE A 48 -6.48 -0.78 -22.82
N HIS A 49 -5.17 -0.99 -22.97
CA HIS A 49 -4.59 -2.28 -23.37
C HIS A 49 -4.19 -3.18 -22.20
N GLN A 50 -4.48 -2.77 -20.96
CA GLN A 50 -4.26 -3.57 -19.77
C GLN A 50 -5.51 -4.40 -19.45
N LYS A 51 -5.30 -5.52 -18.77
CA LYS A 51 -6.39 -6.36 -18.27
C LYS A 51 -6.98 -5.77 -17.00
N ASP A 52 -8.23 -6.09 -16.68
CA ASP A 52 -8.79 -5.84 -15.36
C ASP A 52 -8.19 -6.79 -14.31
N PHE A 53 -8.46 -6.52 -13.03
CA PHE A 53 -8.07 -7.40 -11.94
C PHE A 53 -8.95 -8.66 -12.01
N ASP A 54 -8.38 -9.79 -12.43
CA ASP A 54 -9.09 -11.06 -12.64
C ASP A 54 -8.51 -12.21 -11.80
N ALA A 55 -9.06 -13.41 -11.97
CA ALA A 55 -8.60 -14.60 -11.25
C ALA A 55 -7.11 -14.92 -11.53
N SER A 56 -6.62 -14.64 -12.75
CA SER A 56 -5.21 -14.90 -13.12
C SER A 56 -4.26 -13.92 -12.45
N ALA A 57 -4.68 -12.67 -12.22
CA ALA A 57 -3.92 -11.71 -11.42
C ALA A 57 -3.74 -12.21 -9.97
N VAL A 58 -4.77 -12.80 -9.38
CA VAL A 58 -4.67 -13.42 -8.04
C VAL A 58 -3.74 -14.63 -8.06
N ASP A 59 -3.79 -15.45 -9.11
CA ASP A 59 -2.87 -16.59 -9.26
C ASP A 59 -1.41 -16.14 -9.37
N LEU A 60 -1.14 -15.05 -10.11
CA LEU A 60 0.20 -14.44 -10.17
C LEU A 60 0.68 -13.98 -8.79
N ILE A 61 -0.19 -13.34 -8.01
CA ILE A 61 0.13 -12.92 -6.64
C ILE A 61 0.43 -14.17 -5.79
N GLN A 62 -0.41 -15.19 -5.81
CA GLN A 62 -0.20 -16.41 -5.04
C GLN A 62 1.10 -17.13 -5.42
N LEU A 63 1.40 -17.25 -6.70
CA LEU A 63 2.65 -17.84 -7.19
C LEU A 63 3.86 -17.01 -6.78
N PHE A 64 3.76 -15.67 -6.80
CA PHE A 64 4.82 -14.79 -6.30
C PHE A 64 5.08 -15.03 -4.80
N LEU A 65 4.03 -15.14 -3.99
CA LEU A 65 4.15 -15.42 -2.54
C LEU A 65 4.81 -16.77 -2.26
N ASN A 66 4.47 -17.80 -3.05
CA ASN A 66 5.07 -19.13 -2.93
C ASN A 66 6.57 -19.17 -3.21
N ARG A 67 7.14 -18.10 -3.81
CA ARG A 67 8.58 -17.97 -4.07
C ARG A 67 9.32 -17.23 -2.97
N LEU A 68 8.62 -16.67 -1.99
CA LEU A 68 9.21 -15.92 -0.88
C LEU A 68 9.47 -16.85 0.30
N ASP A 69 10.47 -16.47 1.10
CA ASP A 69 10.79 -17.15 2.35
C ASP A 69 9.69 -16.88 3.39
N SER A 70 9.27 -17.93 4.09
CA SER A 70 8.19 -17.88 5.07
C SER A 70 8.71 -17.52 6.47
N PRO A 71 7.94 -16.80 7.31
CA PRO A 71 6.59 -16.28 7.05
C PRO A 71 6.60 -15.00 6.21
N VAL A 72 5.59 -14.82 5.36
CA VAL A 72 5.45 -13.64 4.50
C VAL A 72 4.57 -12.57 5.13
N CYS A 73 5.08 -11.33 5.19
CA CYS A 73 4.37 -10.17 5.72
C CYS A 73 4.16 -9.07 4.66
N PHE A 74 2.91 -8.65 4.46
CA PHE A 74 2.59 -7.44 3.70
C PHE A 74 2.79 -6.19 4.52
N ILE A 75 3.49 -5.22 3.93
CA ILE A 75 3.77 -3.93 4.53
C ILE A 75 3.25 -2.85 3.59
N ALA A 76 2.41 -1.94 4.11
CA ALA A 76 1.90 -0.80 3.37
C ALA A 76 1.74 0.41 4.30
N HIS A 77 1.72 1.61 3.73
CA HIS A 77 1.59 2.85 4.47
C HIS A 77 0.12 3.28 4.52
N ASN A 78 -0.47 3.33 5.72
CA ASN A 78 -1.92 3.41 5.91
C ASN A 78 -2.66 2.20 5.33
N GLY A 79 -1.97 1.05 5.24
CA GLY A 79 -2.45 -0.17 4.60
C GLY A 79 -3.69 -0.77 5.25
N LEU A 80 -3.83 -0.68 6.58
CA LEU A 80 -4.99 -1.22 7.29
C LEU A 80 -6.29 -0.49 6.97
N ARG A 81 -6.19 0.76 6.49
CA ARG A 81 -7.33 1.58 6.09
C ARG A 81 -7.49 1.70 4.58
N PHE A 82 -6.54 1.18 3.80
CA PHE A 82 -6.54 1.37 2.35
C PHE A 82 -6.14 0.10 1.59
N ASP A 83 -4.84 -0.16 1.43
CA ASP A 83 -4.32 -1.19 0.54
C ASP A 83 -4.85 -2.59 0.86
N PHE A 84 -4.86 -2.97 2.15
CA PHE A 84 -5.22 -4.34 2.53
C PHE A 84 -6.73 -4.61 2.39
N PRO A 85 -7.64 -3.77 2.92
CA PRO A 85 -9.07 -3.94 2.68
C PRO A 85 -9.45 -3.87 1.19
N LEU A 86 -8.77 -3.02 0.40
CA LEU A 86 -9.01 -2.91 -1.04
C LEU A 86 -8.58 -4.19 -1.77
N LEU A 87 -7.36 -4.65 -1.52
CA LEU A 87 -6.85 -5.89 -2.11
C LEU A 87 -7.71 -7.10 -1.70
N ARG A 88 -8.14 -7.16 -0.43
CA ARG A 88 -9.06 -8.20 0.06
C ARG A 88 -10.38 -8.19 -0.70
N ALA A 89 -10.98 -7.01 -0.89
CA ALA A 89 -12.20 -6.87 -1.68
C ALA A 89 -12.01 -7.33 -3.14
N GLN A 90 -10.90 -6.94 -3.79
CA GLN A 90 -10.62 -7.33 -5.18
C GLN A 90 -10.44 -8.86 -5.30
N ILE A 91 -9.64 -9.49 -4.44
CA ILE A 91 -9.45 -10.94 -4.42
C ILE A 91 -10.78 -11.67 -4.24
N MET A 92 -11.56 -11.28 -3.24
CA MET A 92 -12.84 -11.94 -2.96
C MET A 92 -13.85 -11.74 -4.09
N SER A 93 -13.77 -10.64 -4.84
CA SER A 93 -14.64 -10.38 -6.00
C SER A 93 -14.42 -11.35 -7.16
N VAL A 94 -13.19 -11.86 -7.32
CA VAL A 94 -12.82 -12.71 -8.47
C VAL A 94 -12.57 -14.18 -8.11
N LYS A 95 -12.18 -14.49 -6.86
CA LYS A 95 -11.96 -15.86 -6.38
C LYS A 95 -13.02 -16.35 -5.39
N GLY A 96 -13.92 -15.47 -4.92
CA GLY A 96 -14.93 -15.78 -3.92
C GLY A 96 -14.50 -15.44 -2.49
N LYS A 97 -15.48 -15.36 -1.59
CA LYS A 97 -15.30 -14.87 -0.21
C LYS A 97 -14.36 -15.73 0.65
N ASP A 98 -14.31 -17.02 0.35
CA ASP A 98 -13.55 -18.00 1.12
C ASP A 98 -12.11 -18.19 0.62
N TYR A 99 -11.72 -17.48 -0.45
CA TYR A 99 -10.37 -17.56 -0.97
C TYR A 99 -9.38 -16.87 -0.03
N ASN A 100 -8.31 -17.55 0.33
CA ASN A 100 -7.26 -17.06 1.21
C ASN A 100 -5.91 -17.03 0.49
N LEU A 101 -5.15 -15.96 0.69
CA LEU A 101 -3.74 -15.95 0.31
C LEU A 101 -2.93 -16.59 1.44
N ASN A 102 -2.09 -17.54 1.07
CA ASN A 102 -1.18 -18.23 1.98
C ASN A 102 0.26 -18.15 1.46
N ASP A 103 1.23 -18.39 2.31
CA ASP A 103 2.64 -18.50 1.91
C ASP A 103 2.99 -19.92 1.41
N SER A 104 4.28 -20.14 1.12
CA SER A 104 4.79 -21.43 0.61
C SER A 104 4.58 -22.61 1.58
N THR A 105 4.38 -22.33 2.87
CA THR A 105 4.09 -23.34 3.92
C THR A 105 2.60 -23.53 4.16
N ASN A 106 1.75 -22.89 3.35
CA ASN A 106 0.30 -22.83 3.51
C ASN A 106 -0.15 -22.09 4.79
N ALA A 107 0.72 -21.28 5.39
CA ALA A 107 0.35 -20.41 6.50
C ALA A 107 -0.31 -19.11 5.98
N PRO A 108 -1.24 -18.50 6.73
CA PRO A 108 -1.86 -17.24 6.33
C PRO A 108 -0.84 -16.13 6.15
N ILE A 109 -0.99 -15.32 5.11
CA ILE A 109 -0.20 -14.09 4.97
C ILE A 109 -0.53 -13.13 6.12
N ILE A 110 0.50 -12.59 6.76
CA ILE A 110 0.33 -11.55 7.78
C ILE A 110 0.54 -10.16 7.16
N CYS A 111 0.05 -9.11 7.79
CA CYS A 111 0.23 -7.75 7.32
C CYS A 111 0.35 -6.72 8.45
N THR A 112 1.03 -5.61 8.18
CA THR A 112 1.28 -4.54 9.14
C THR A 112 1.31 -3.17 8.45
N ASP A 113 1.04 -2.12 9.22
CA ASP A 113 0.89 -0.74 8.73
C ASP A 113 2.05 0.13 9.19
N THR A 114 2.71 0.81 8.24
CA THR A 114 3.85 1.69 8.58
C THR A 114 3.42 3.05 9.13
N LEU A 115 2.16 3.46 8.99
CA LEU A 115 1.69 4.72 9.54
C LEU A 115 1.79 4.78 11.09
N PRO A 116 1.27 3.80 11.86
CA PRO A 116 1.47 3.76 13.31
C PRO A 116 2.95 3.59 13.69
N LEU A 117 3.71 2.73 12.98
CA LEU A 117 5.16 2.61 13.15
C LEU A 117 5.84 3.99 13.09
N PHE A 118 5.64 4.72 12.00
CA PHE A 118 6.30 6.02 11.80
C PHE A 118 5.86 7.07 12.83
N ARG A 119 4.63 6.98 13.36
CA ARG A 119 4.19 7.84 14.46
C ARG A 119 4.91 7.54 15.77
N GLU A 120 5.16 6.27 16.06
CA GLU A 120 5.89 5.84 17.26
C GLU A 120 7.37 6.25 17.17
N PHE A 121 7.97 6.10 16.00
CA PHE A 121 9.37 6.48 15.72
C PHE A 121 9.53 7.94 15.25
N ALA A 122 8.55 8.81 15.52
CA ALA A 122 8.54 10.17 14.98
C ALA A 122 9.78 11.02 15.36
N SER A 123 10.35 10.81 16.56
CA SER A 123 11.55 11.50 17.02
C SER A 123 12.83 11.09 16.27
N GLN A 124 12.87 9.89 15.72
CA GLN A 124 14.00 9.44 14.88
C GLN A 124 13.82 9.89 13.43
N LEU A 125 12.56 10.10 13.03
CA LEU A 125 12.17 10.56 11.69
C LEU A 125 12.13 12.09 11.56
N SER A 126 12.44 12.86 12.60
CA SER A 126 12.40 14.33 12.56
C SER A 126 13.55 14.97 11.75
N GLY A 127 14.51 14.17 11.28
CA GLY A 127 15.72 14.65 10.60
C GLY A 127 16.80 15.07 11.59
N VAL A 128 18.05 15.19 11.13
CA VAL A 128 19.16 15.70 11.95
C VAL A 128 18.97 17.21 12.12
N ASN A 129 18.42 17.65 13.24
CA ASN A 129 18.54 19.04 13.65
C ASN A 129 20.04 19.31 13.85
N SER A 130 20.64 20.18 13.03
CA SER A 130 22.05 20.57 13.12
C SER A 130 22.28 21.66 14.18
N ASP A 131 21.36 21.79 15.13
CA ASP A 131 21.16 23.03 15.88
C ASP A 131 21.23 22.82 17.40
N ASP A 132 21.41 21.58 17.88
CA ASP A 132 21.65 21.34 19.31
C ASP A 132 23.16 21.41 19.61
N SER A 133 23.74 22.60 19.38
CA SER A 133 24.98 22.95 20.08
C SER A 133 24.61 23.20 21.53
N GLY A 134 24.61 22.12 22.31
CA GLY A 134 24.53 22.11 23.77
C GLY A 134 25.73 22.83 24.38
N PHE A 135 25.81 24.14 24.19
CA PHE A 135 26.71 25.02 24.91
C PHE A 135 26.08 25.28 26.28
N ILE A 136 26.43 24.44 27.24
CA ILE A 136 26.18 24.71 28.66
C ILE A 136 27.12 25.84 29.05
N SER A 137 26.59 27.05 29.14
CA SER A 137 27.18 28.12 29.95
C SER A 137 26.14 28.58 30.94
N THR A 138 26.46 28.41 32.23
CA THR A 138 26.58 29.50 33.20
C THR A 138 26.99 28.93 34.56
N ASP A 139 28.15 29.35 35.04
CA ASP A 139 28.41 29.51 36.47
C ASP A 139 27.39 30.52 37.05
N ASP A 140 26.81 30.25 38.23
CA ASP A 140 27.09 31.02 39.47
C ASP A 140 26.28 30.51 40.68
N GLN A 141 26.86 30.62 41.88
CA GLN A 141 26.33 30.13 43.16
C GLN A 141 25.36 31.13 43.84
N SER A 142 24.33 30.65 44.56
CA SER A 142 24.04 31.00 45.99
C SER A 142 22.61 30.63 46.49
N SER A 143 22.58 29.74 47.48
CA SER A 143 21.76 29.67 48.72
C SER A 143 20.21 29.87 48.80
N THR A 144 19.55 28.78 49.22
CA THR A 144 18.44 28.62 50.24
C THR A 144 16.95 28.83 49.80
N PRO A 145 15.94 28.37 50.58
CA PRO A 145 15.44 27.00 50.67
C PRO A 145 13.94 26.83 50.27
N VAL A 146 13.56 25.57 50.08
CA VAL A 146 12.26 25.02 49.61
C VAL A 146 11.03 25.47 50.43
N PRO A 147 9.86 25.62 49.78
CA PRO A 147 8.61 25.13 50.36
C PRO A 147 7.89 24.11 49.45
N ILE A 148 7.43 23.05 50.10
CA ILE A 148 6.65 21.94 49.54
C ILE A 148 5.25 22.46 49.20
N SER A 149 4.78 22.28 47.96
CA SER A 149 3.37 22.47 47.60
C SER A 149 2.98 21.63 46.39
N HIS A 150 2.23 20.57 46.69
CA HIS A 150 1.15 19.95 45.92
C HIS A 150 1.39 19.61 44.44
N SER A 151 1.64 18.32 44.23
CA SER A 151 1.64 17.59 42.97
C SER A 151 0.38 17.84 42.15
N SER A 152 0.49 18.70 41.14
CA SER A 152 -0.37 18.59 39.96
C SER A 152 0.13 17.43 39.09
N PRO A 153 -0.74 16.71 38.37
CA PRO A 153 -0.30 15.64 37.49
C PRO A 153 0.72 16.20 36.51
N ILE A 154 1.90 15.59 36.45
CA ILE A 154 2.85 15.78 35.36
C ILE A 154 2.05 15.52 34.09
N LYS A 155 1.69 16.58 33.37
CA LYS A 155 1.26 16.46 31.99
C LYS A 155 2.46 15.86 31.28
N LEU A 156 2.37 14.55 31.01
CA LEU A 156 3.18 13.88 30.02
C LEU A 156 3.20 14.82 28.80
N PRO A 157 4.37 15.18 28.25
CA PRO A 157 4.42 16.05 27.10
C PRO A 157 3.67 15.32 25.98
N THR A 158 2.42 15.68 25.76
CA THR A 158 1.70 15.41 24.53
C THR A 158 2.40 16.27 23.49
N THR A 159 3.53 15.76 22.99
CA THR A 159 4.13 16.23 21.75
C THR A 159 3.07 16.01 20.69
N THR A 160 2.25 17.02 20.44
CA THR A 160 1.48 17.10 19.22
C THR A 160 2.53 17.15 18.12
N ASN A 161 2.87 15.99 17.57
CA ASN A 161 3.78 15.90 16.44
C ASN A 161 3.11 16.73 15.33
N LYS A 162 3.57 17.98 15.17
CA LYS A 162 3.08 18.94 14.16
C LYS A 162 3.43 18.51 12.73
N HIS A 163 4.18 17.42 12.60
CA HIS A 163 4.69 16.92 11.35
C HIS A 163 3.67 16.02 10.66
N SER A 164 3.54 16.21 9.34
CA SER A 164 2.78 15.31 8.49
C SER A 164 3.42 13.92 8.47
N PHE A 165 2.56 12.89 8.43
CA PHE A 165 2.97 11.49 8.29
C PHE A 165 2.59 10.91 6.93
N HIS A 166 2.34 11.75 5.91
CA HIS A 166 2.28 11.23 4.54
C HIS A 166 3.65 10.72 4.13
N LEU A 167 3.69 9.60 3.39
CA LEU A 167 4.94 8.92 3.02
C LEU A 167 5.98 9.86 2.40
N GLY A 168 5.56 10.71 1.45
CA GLY A 168 6.44 11.69 0.81
C GLY A 168 7.04 12.70 1.78
N ASP A 169 6.24 13.21 2.73
CA ASP A 169 6.68 14.20 3.72
C ASP A 169 7.67 13.60 4.73
N ILE A 170 7.50 12.32 5.08
CA ILE A 170 8.46 11.60 5.93
C ILE A 170 9.75 11.36 5.15
N HIS A 171 9.65 10.87 3.91
CA HIS A 171 10.81 10.60 3.07
C HIS A 171 11.67 11.86 2.85
N GLU A 172 11.04 12.97 2.49
CA GLU A 172 11.73 14.24 2.24
C GLU A 172 12.38 14.79 3.52
N ARG A 173 11.72 14.67 4.66
CA ARG A 173 12.27 15.09 5.96
C ARG A 173 13.50 14.28 6.37
N VAL A 174 13.47 12.96 6.16
CA VAL A 174 14.56 12.06 6.59
C VAL A 174 15.76 12.15 5.65
N PHE A 175 15.54 12.19 4.34
CA PHE A 175 16.62 12.09 3.36
C PHE A 175 17.02 13.42 2.72
N GLY A 176 16.31 14.51 3.01
CA GLY A 176 16.55 15.83 2.41
C GLY A 176 16.34 15.88 0.89
N GLU A 177 15.72 14.83 0.32
CA GLU A 177 15.44 14.73 -1.11
C GLU A 177 13.96 14.41 -1.36
N LYS A 178 13.43 15.03 -2.41
CA LYS A 178 12.06 14.78 -2.86
C LYS A 178 11.87 13.30 -3.19
N HIS A 179 10.74 12.73 -2.77
CA HIS A 179 10.36 11.35 -3.09
C HIS A 179 10.28 11.14 -4.61
N LYS A 180 11.29 10.48 -5.17
CA LYS A 180 11.42 10.19 -6.60
C LYS A 180 10.36 9.16 -6.99
N HIS A 181 9.66 9.40 -8.10
CA HIS A 181 8.58 8.54 -8.57
C HIS A 181 7.41 8.36 -7.57
N ALA A 182 7.17 9.39 -6.74
CA ALA A 182 5.97 9.45 -5.90
C ALA A 182 4.71 9.16 -6.71
N HIS A 183 3.77 8.43 -6.10
CA HIS A 183 2.51 7.99 -6.71
C HIS A 183 2.66 6.95 -7.84
N SER A 184 3.86 6.40 -8.04
CA SER A 184 4.02 5.10 -8.67
C SER A 184 4.05 4.01 -7.60
N ALA A 185 3.36 2.88 -7.85
CA ALA A 185 3.28 1.79 -6.87
C ALA A 185 4.66 1.25 -6.48
N GLU A 186 5.60 1.16 -7.43
CA GLU A 186 6.98 0.75 -7.13
C GLU A 186 7.74 1.82 -6.34
N GLY A 187 7.65 3.09 -6.74
CA GLY A 187 8.33 4.19 -6.05
C GLY A 187 7.90 4.29 -4.59
N ASP A 188 6.61 4.21 -4.32
CA ASP A 188 6.08 4.25 -2.95
C ASP A 188 6.53 3.03 -2.12
N CYS A 189 6.60 1.83 -2.72
CA CYS A 189 7.22 0.67 -2.06
C CYS A 189 8.70 0.91 -1.70
N ARG A 190 9.49 1.50 -2.60
CA ARG A 190 10.90 1.80 -2.35
C ARG A 190 11.09 2.83 -1.24
N ALA A 191 10.29 3.90 -1.24
CA ALA A 191 10.34 4.92 -0.18
C ALA A 191 10.00 4.32 1.19
N MET A 192 8.97 3.47 1.27
CA MET A 192 8.66 2.74 2.50
C MET A 192 9.82 1.85 2.95
N LEU A 193 10.37 1.05 2.02
CA LEU A 193 11.48 0.14 2.32
C LEU A 193 12.67 0.89 2.89
N ARG A 194 13.05 2.01 2.24
CA ARG A 194 14.16 2.85 2.67
C ARG A 194 13.94 3.48 4.05
N LEU A 195 12.71 3.92 4.37
CA LEU A 195 12.37 4.44 5.70
C LEU A 195 12.45 3.37 6.78
N ILE A 196 11.99 2.15 6.50
CA ILE A 196 12.11 1.01 7.43
C ILE A 196 13.59 0.68 7.66
N GLN A 197 14.41 0.65 6.61
CA GLN A 197 15.85 0.45 6.74
C GLN A 197 16.55 1.55 7.54
N TYR A 198 16.15 2.81 7.34
CA TYR A 198 16.69 3.94 8.09
C TYR A 198 16.43 3.80 9.61
N LEU A 199 15.25 3.31 9.98
CA LEU A 199 14.92 3.03 11.39
C LEU A 199 15.64 1.78 11.93
N GLY A 200 16.04 0.85 11.06
CA GLY A 200 16.83 -0.33 11.41
C GLY A 200 16.08 -1.35 12.27
N SER A 201 16.83 -2.08 13.11
CA SER A 201 16.30 -3.18 13.94
C SER A 201 15.07 -2.82 14.78
N PRO A 202 14.97 -1.63 15.43
CA PRO A 202 13.78 -1.25 16.17
C PRO A 202 12.48 -1.28 15.34
N ALA A 203 12.53 -0.88 14.07
CA ALA A 203 11.36 -0.97 13.20
C ALA A 203 11.02 -2.42 12.85
N ILE A 204 12.02 -3.27 12.66
CA ILE A 204 11.81 -4.70 12.37
C ILE A 204 11.15 -5.39 13.57
N ASP A 205 11.64 -5.15 14.79
CA ASP A 205 11.05 -5.67 16.02
C ASP A 205 9.60 -5.19 16.23
N TRP A 206 9.32 -3.94 15.88
CA TRP A 206 7.98 -3.39 15.91
C TRP A 206 7.04 -4.12 14.93
N LEU A 207 7.48 -4.33 13.68
CA LEU A 207 6.70 -5.06 12.67
C LEU A 207 6.40 -6.50 13.10
N GLN A 208 7.31 -7.14 13.84
CA GLN A 208 7.13 -8.48 14.39
C GLN A 208 6.10 -8.57 15.53
N SER A 209 5.79 -7.47 16.20
CA SER A 209 4.83 -7.44 17.30
C SER A 209 3.47 -6.86 16.89
N HIS A 210 3.41 -6.16 15.75
CA HIS A 210 2.24 -5.41 15.29
C HIS A 210 1.75 -5.89 13.92
N TYR A 211 1.60 -7.20 13.75
CA TYR A 211 1.00 -7.80 12.56
C TYR A 211 -0.38 -8.37 12.85
N ILE A 212 -1.19 -8.49 11.81
CA ILE A 212 -2.48 -9.18 11.84
C ILE A 212 -2.58 -10.16 10.66
N ASN A 213 -3.54 -11.09 10.71
CA ASN A 213 -3.81 -12.01 9.61
C ASN A 213 -4.54 -11.26 8.46
N PHE A 214 -3.94 -11.20 7.28
CA PHE A 214 -4.51 -10.53 6.10
C PHE A 214 -5.88 -11.09 5.70
N ASN A 215 -6.06 -12.41 5.78
CA ASN A 215 -7.31 -13.06 5.37
C ASN A 215 -8.49 -12.73 6.31
N SER A 216 -8.20 -12.26 7.53
CA SER A 216 -9.22 -11.87 8.51
C SER A 216 -9.75 -10.45 8.32
N LEU A 217 -9.17 -9.67 7.41
CA LEU A 217 -9.56 -8.29 7.14
C LEU A 217 -10.95 -8.19 6.52
N THR A 218 -11.71 -7.21 6.98
CA THR A 218 -12.96 -6.80 6.33
C THR A 218 -12.65 -6.15 4.98
N PRO A 219 -13.28 -6.58 3.88
CA PRO A 219 -13.08 -5.95 2.57
C PRO A 219 -13.58 -4.50 2.58
N MET A 220 -12.92 -3.64 1.81
CA MET A 220 -13.22 -2.19 1.75
C MET A 220 -14.67 -1.88 1.35
N TYR A 221 -15.28 -2.73 0.54
CA TYR A 221 -16.65 -2.58 0.08
C TYR A 221 -17.33 -3.95 -0.04
N SER A 222 -18.66 -3.94 -0.01
CA SER A 222 -19.47 -5.15 -0.16
C SER A 222 -19.39 -5.69 -1.58
N LEU A 223 -19.27 -7.02 -1.67
CA LEU A 223 -19.31 -7.73 -2.94
C LEU A 223 -20.75 -7.96 -3.33
N GLN A 224 -21.15 -7.47 -4.50
CA GLN A 224 -22.40 -7.89 -5.12
C GLN A 224 -22.25 -9.34 -5.57
N THR A 225 -23.26 -10.17 -5.32
CA THR A 225 -23.31 -11.56 -5.77
C THR A 225 -23.03 -11.62 -7.28
N PRO A 226 -22.11 -12.48 -7.74
CA PRO A 226 -21.73 -12.52 -9.15
C PRO A 226 -22.92 -12.98 -9.98
N GLY A 227 -23.55 -12.05 -10.70
CA GLY A 227 -24.24 -12.39 -11.92
C GLY A 227 -23.17 -12.89 -12.89
N THR A 228 -23.16 -14.19 -13.18
CA THR A 228 -22.26 -14.86 -14.12
C THR A 228 -22.10 -14.01 -15.38
N SER A 229 -20.99 -13.31 -15.53
CA SER A 229 -20.67 -12.60 -16.76
C SER A 229 -19.39 -13.18 -17.33
N ARG A 230 -19.57 -14.03 -18.35
CA ARG A 230 -18.53 -14.62 -19.20
C ARG A 230 -17.66 -13.56 -19.91
N ILE A 231 -17.92 -12.27 -19.67
CA ILE A 231 -17.24 -11.10 -20.25
C ILE A 231 -15.96 -10.75 -19.49
N CYS A 232 -15.78 -11.24 -18.25
CA CYS A 232 -14.63 -10.89 -17.39
C CYS A 232 -13.27 -11.46 -17.84
N SER A 233 -13.24 -12.36 -18.84
CA SER A 233 -11.98 -12.93 -19.35
C SER A 233 -11.35 -12.12 -20.49
N LEU A 234 -12.09 -11.17 -21.07
CA LEU A 234 -11.71 -10.41 -22.25
C LEU A 234 -11.02 -9.08 -21.91
N PHE A 235 -10.02 -8.71 -22.71
CA PHE A 235 -9.43 -7.38 -22.64
C PHE A 235 -10.48 -6.29 -23.00
N PRO A 236 -10.30 -5.04 -22.53
CA PRO A 236 -11.23 -3.94 -22.80
C PRO A 236 -11.54 -3.76 -24.30
N TYR A 237 -10.52 -3.79 -25.16
CA TYR A 237 -10.69 -3.65 -26.61
C TYR A 237 -11.35 -4.86 -27.30
N GLN A 238 -11.40 -6.02 -26.63
CA GLN A 238 -12.12 -7.19 -27.13
C GLN A 238 -13.60 -7.10 -26.81
N ARG A 239 -13.98 -6.47 -25.69
CA ARG A 239 -15.39 -6.22 -25.34
C ARG A 239 -16.09 -5.35 -26.38
N THR A 240 -15.45 -4.26 -26.82
CA THR A 240 -16.04 -3.34 -27.80
C THR A 240 -16.36 -4.01 -29.13
N LYS A 241 -15.55 -4.98 -29.57
CA LYS A 241 -15.84 -5.78 -30.78
C LYS A 241 -17.05 -6.70 -30.60
N VAL A 242 -17.18 -7.34 -29.44
CA VAL A 242 -18.35 -8.19 -29.15
C VAL A 242 -19.64 -7.35 -29.15
N TYR A 243 -19.61 -6.14 -28.57
CA TYR A 243 -20.77 -5.25 -28.61
C TYR A 243 -21.09 -4.75 -30.03
N SER A 244 -20.09 -4.48 -30.88
CA SER A 244 -20.34 -4.08 -32.27
C SER A 244 -20.93 -5.22 -33.11
N ASP A 245 -20.49 -6.47 -32.90
CA ASP A 245 -20.99 -7.63 -33.64
C ASP A 245 -22.44 -7.98 -33.23
N VAL A 246 -22.76 -7.86 -31.94
CA VAL A 246 -24.15 -8.03 -31.45
C VAL A 246 -25.07 -6.93 -32.00
N SER A 247 -24.59 -5.68 -32.08
CA SER A 247 -25.35 -4.57 -32.68
C SER A 247 -25.56 -4.72 -34.18
N LEU A 248 -24.70 -5.45 -34.90
CA LEU A 248 -24.84 -5.70 -36.33
C LEU A 248 -25.86 -6.82 -36.61
N SER A 249 -25.98 -7.82 -35.73
CA SER A 249 -26.93 -8.93 -35.91
C SER A 249 -28.41 -8.56 -35.69
N ASP A 250 -28.71 -7.47 -34.97
CA ASP A 250 -30.09 -7.02 -34.70
C ASP A 250 -30.69 -6.16 -35.84
N THR A 251 -29.86 -5.64 -36.75
CA THR A 251 -30.36 -4.84 -37.88
C THR A 251 -30.58 -5.66 -39.15
N THR A 252 -29.92 -6.82 -39.29
CA THR A 252 -30.10 -7.69 -40.46
C THR A 252 -31.49 -8.35 -40.47
N SER A 253 -32.03 -8.69 -39.29
CA SER A 253 -33.37 -9.28 -39.14
C SER A 253 -34.52 -8.25 -39.28
N GLN A 254 -34.24 -6.94 -39.22
CA GLN A 254 -35.24 -5.89 -39.41
C GLN A 254 -35.34 -5.40 -40.87
N LEU A 255 -34.34 -5.68 -41.71
CA LEU A 255 -34.35 -5.32 -43.13
C LEU A 255 -35.04 -6.36 -44.03
N ASP A 256 -35.16 -7.61 -43.58
CA ASP A 256 -35.87 -8.67 -44.33
C ASP A 256 -37.41 -8.50 -44.30
N ASN A 257 -37.96 -7.63 -43.44
CA ASN A 257 -39.40 -7.33 -43.39
C ASN A 257 -39.81 -6.10 -44.22
N LEU A 258 -38.92 -5.57 -45.07
CA LEU A 258 -39.21 -4.50 -46.03
C LEU A 258 -39.05 -5.02 -47.47
N GLN A 259 -39.73 -6.13 -47.79
CA GLN A 259 -40.03 -6.48 -49.18
C GLN A 259 -41.53 -6.27 -49.44
N LEU A 260 -41.79 -5.13 -50.09
CA LEU A 260 -42.85 -4.84 -51.06
C LEU A 260 -44.23 -5.51 -50.86
N GLU A 261 -45.18 -4.73 -50.36
CA GLU A 261 -46.51 -4.52 -50.98
C GLU A 261 -46.92 -3.04 -50.85
#